data_AF-A0A1N6VJI0-F1
#
_entry.id   AF-A0A1N6VJI0-F1
#
_cell.length_a   1.000
_cell.length_b   1.000
_cell.length_c   1.000
_cell.angle_alpha   90.00
_cell.angle_beta   90.00
_cell.angle_gamma   90.00
#
_symmetry.space_group_name_H-M   'P 1'
#
loop_
_entity.id
_entity.type
_entity.pdbx_description
1 polymer ?
#
loop_
_entity_poly.entity_id
_entity_poly.type
_entity_poly.pdbx_seq_one_letter_code
_entity_poly.pdbx_strand_id
1 'polypeptide(L)' 'MFKAQLSDGEQIRCADYEMEEVGVRLFDEDGDLLAFVPFTHLLWVGRVDDAGRTLW' A
#
# COMPACT_ATOMS: atom_id res chain seq x y z
N MET A 1 6.02 -7.87 2.96
CA MET A 1 5.23 -7.32 1.84
C MET A 1 3.91 -6.81 2.35
N PHE A 2 3.48 -5.67 1.84
CA PHE A 2 2.24 -5.00 2.14
C PHE A 2 1.41 -4.83 0.86
N LYS A 3 0.15 -4.46 1.04
CA LYS A 3 -0.75 -4.16 -0.05
C LYS A 3 -1.61 -2.96 0.30
N ALA A 4 -1.70 -1.99 -0.61
CA ALA A 4 -2.69 -0.93 -0.59
C ALA A 4 -3.89 -1.32 -1.46
N GLN A 5 -5.10 -1.19 -0.92
CA GLN A 5 -6.36 -1.35 -1.62
C GLN A 5 -6.97 0.03 -1.86
N LEU A 6 -7.23 0.35 -3.12
CA LEU A 6 -7.84 1.61 -3.53
C LEU A 6 -9.35 1.44 -3.75
N SER A 7 -10.07 2.55 -3.73
CA SER A 7 -11.53 2.63 -3.83
C SER A 7 -12.09 2.34 -5.22
N ASP A 8 -11.25 2.43 -6.26
CA ASP A 8 -11.57 2.04 -7.64
C ASP A 8 -11.37 0.54 -7.91
N GLY A 9 -10.91 -0.21 -6.91
CA GLY A 9 -10.62 -1.64 -7.00
C GLY A 9 -9.15 -1.96 -7.30
N GLU A 10 -8.31 -0.97 -7.59
CA GLU A 10 -6.88 -1.19 -7.79
C GLU A 10 -6.19 -1.69 -6.51
N GLN A 11 -5.19 -2.56 -6.69
CA GLN A 11 -4.40 -3.13 -5.62
C GLN A 11 -2.91 -2.96 -5.93
N ILE A 12 -2.21 -2.24 -5.07
CA ILE A 12 -0.78 -1.98 -5.22
C ILE A 12 -0.03 -2.78 -4.16
N ARG A 13 0.88 -3.67 -4.59
CA ARG A 13 1.80 -4.37 -3.70
C ARG A 13 3.05 -3.53 -3.48
N CYS A 14 3.55 -3.51 -2.25
CA CYS A 14 4.76 -2.78 -1.89
C CYS A 14 5.57 -3.55 -0.85
N ALA A 15 6.87 -3.26 -0.77
CA ALA A 15 7.73 -3.83 0.25
C ALA A 15 7.57 -3.10 1.57
N ASP A 16 7.37 -1.78 1.53
CA ASP A 16 7.15 -0.91 2.68
C ASP A 16 6.15 0.23 2.38
N TYR A 17 5.69 0.92 3.43
CA TYR A 17 4.87 2.12 3.31
C TYR A 17 5.10 3.13 4.44
N GLU A 18 4.97 4.42 4.11
CA GLU A 18 5.02 5.52 5.09
C GLU A 18 3.71 6.29 5.09
N MET A 19 3.18 6.55 6.29
CA MET A 19 2.00 7.39 6.47
C MET A 19 2.41 8.86 6.52
N GLU A 20 1.75 9.67 5.71
CA GLU A 20 1.89 11.12 5.62
C GLU A 20 0.56 11.78 6.05
N GLU A 21 0.55 13.10 6.22
CA GLU A 21 -0.66 13.82 6.66
C GLU A 21 -1.88 13.63 5.73
N VAL A 22 -1.63 13.40 4.43
CA VAL A 22 -2.68 13.37 3.39
C VAL A 22 -2.78 12.04 2.64
N GLY A 23 -1.99 11.03 3.01
CA GLY A 23 -2.02 9.73 2.35
C GLY A 23 -0.87 8.83 2.76
N VAL A 24 -0.55 7.89 1.87
CA VAL A 24 0.48 6.87 2.10
C VAL A 24 1.43 6.83 0.91
N ARG A 25 2.73 6.82 1.18
CA ARG A 25 3.76 6.51 0.18
C ARG A 25 4.08 5.03 0.23
N LEU A 26 4.17 4.41 -0.95
CA LEU A 26 4.45 2.99 -1.12
C LEU A 26 5.84 2.84 -1.74
N PHE A 27 6.65 1.94 -1.19
CA PHE A 27 8.03 1.72 -1.61
C PHE A 27 8.27 0.27 -2.03
N ASP A 28 9.18 0.05 -2.98
CA ASP A 28 9.63 -1.29 -3.37
C ASP A 28 10.74 -1.82 -2.46
N GLU A 29 11.30 -2.98 -2.81
CA GLU A 29 12.33 -3.66 -2.02
C GLU A 29 13.67 -2.91 -2.01
N ASP A 30 13.92 -2.05 -3.00
CA ASP A 30 15.11 -1.22 -3.10
C ASP A 30 14.93 0.12 -2.35
N GLY A 31 13.72 0.40 -1.86
CA GLY A 31 13.35 1.64 -1.17
C GLY A 31 12.95 2.76 -2.14
N ASP A 32 12.74 2.44 -3.43
CA ASP A 32 12.29 3.40 -4.41
C ASP A 32 10.78 3.61 -4.30
N LEU A 33 10.35 4.87 -4.52
CA LEU A 33 8.94 5.24 -4.44
C LEU A 33 8.16 4.63 -5.62
N LEU A 34 7.25 3.71 -5.33
CA LEU A 34 6.33 3.13 -6.30
C LEU A 34 5.17 4.07 -6.62
N ALA A 35 4.52 4.56 -5.56
CA ALA A 35 3.31 5.38 -5.70
C ALA A 35 3.01 6.17 -4.42
N PHE A 36 2.27 7.27 -4.58
CA PHE A 36 1.61 7.96 -3.48
C PHE A 36 0.09 7.79 -3.60
N VAL A 37 -0.55 7.30 -2.54
CA VAL A 37 -1.99 7.04 -2.49
C VAL A 37 -2.64 8.00 -1.48
N PRO A 38 -3.48 8.95 -1.92
CA PRO A 38 -4.22 9.83 -1.02
C PRO A 38 -5.24 9.07 -0.16
N PHE A 39 -5.50 9.53 1.07
CA PHE A 39 -6.52 8.90 1.93
C PHE A 39 -7.94 8.93 1.36
N THR A 40 -8.22 9.85 0.44
CA THR A 40 -9.51 9.90 -0.27
C THR A 40 -9.72 8.69 -1.19
N HIS A 41 -8.63 8.04 -1.61
CA HIS A 41 -8.65 6.86 -2.48
C HIS A 41 -8.22 5.58 -1.75
N LEU A 42 -7.50 5.69 -0.62
CA LEU A 42 -7.03 4.54 0.15
C LEU A 42 -8.15 3.94 1.00
N LEU A 43 -8.54 2.71 0.71
CA LEU A 43 -9.44 1.94 1.58
C LEU A 43 -8.68 1.28 2.73
N TRP A 44 -7.51 0.73 2.43
CA TRP A 44 -6.71 -0.01 3.40
C TRP A 44 -5.27 -0.18 2.93
N VAL A 45 -4.32 -0.16 3.86
CA VAL A 45 -2.94 -0.62 3.64
C VAL A 45 -2.54 -1.54 4.80
N GLY A 46 -1.88 -2.65 4.49
CA GLY A 46 -1.39 -3.54 5.54
C GLY A 46 -0.71 -4.80 5.01
N ARG A 47 -0.31 -5.66 5.95
CA ARG A 47 0.55 -6.81 5.66
C ARG A 47 -0.23 -7.89 4.93
N VAL A 48 0.42 -8.52 3.97
CA VAL A 48 -0.13 -9.66 3.22
C VAL A 48 0.82 -10.85 3.25
N ASP A 49 0.26 -12.05 3.08
CA ASP A 49 1.04 -13.26 2.82
C ASP A 49 1.44 -13.40 1.34
N ASP A 50 2.21 -14.44 1.01
CA ASP A 50 2.66 -14.71 -0.37
C ASP A 50 1.50 -14.98 -1.35
N ALA A 51 0.32 -15.35 -0.83
CA ALA A 51 -0.90 -15.49 -1.60
C ALA A 51 -1.68 -14.17 -1.77
N GLY A 52 -1.20 -13.06 -1.20
CA GLY A 52 -1.84 -11.74 -1.25
C GLY A 52 -3.03 -11.58 -0.31
N ARG A 53 -3.22 -12.50 0.64
CA ARG A 53 -4.26 -12.44 1.67
C ARG A 53 -3.82 -11.52 2.80
N THR A 54 -4.74 -10.71 3.29
CA THR A 54 -4.50 -9.83 4.44
C THR A 54 -4.23 -10.64 5.70
N LEU A 55 -3.17 -10.29 6.41
CA LEU A 55 -2.86 -10.80 7.74
C LEU A 55 -3.42 -9.82 8.78
N TRP A 56 -4.23 -10.32 9.72
CA TRP A 56 -4.86 -9.55 10.80
C TRP A 56 -3.97 -9.52 12.04
#